data_AF-A0A1C5L4Q4-F1
#
_entry.id   AF-A0A1C5L4Q4-F1
#
_cell.length_a   1.000
_cell.length_b   1.000
_cell.length_c   1.000
_cell.angle_alpha   90.00
_cell.angle_beta   90.00
_cell.angle_gamma   90.00
#
_symmetry.space_group_name_H-M   'P 1'
#
loop_
_entity.id
_entity.type
_entity.pdbx_description
1 polymer ?
#
loop_
_entity_poly.entity_id
_entity_poly.type
_entity_poly.pdbx_seq_one_letter_code
_entity_poly.pdbx_strand_id
1 'polypeptide(L)'
;MKKLLLTTIIASLLILPFGTVAMADMTEAPDTQAEQLDYAPGNVPAETGALDSMTPALHAAILAMVNLGQRELDLSDPVAAWETLYNMLSLYGQMDDRSEYLDEELVLPSETVMDYASALFTGTAPLSPIPEALSDRIRYDGKLDSYLLTCGDDSLAEIQLTSIRELGGSLSVDGSLVYLVDGSSLAQFHAQFARQDNMFGYVITNLTLG
;
A
#
# COMPACT_ATOMS: atom_id res chain seq x y z
N MET A 1 55.80 -2.83 -19.39
CA MET A 1 55.76 -3.65 -18.15
C MET A 1 56.00 -2.77 -16.93
N LYS A 2 54.98 -2.53 -16.10
CA LYS A 2 55.04 -1.87 -14.77
C LYS A 2 53.73 -2.25 -14.06
N LYS A 3 53.71 -3.34 -13.27
CA LYS A 3 53.79 -3.42 -11.79
C LYS A 3 52.83 -2.50 -11.05
N LEU A 4 51.98 -3.07 -10.18
CA LEU A 4 51.70 -2.73 -8.76
C LEU A 4 50.53 -3.68 -8.31
N LEU A 5 50.69 -4.64 -7.39
CA LEU A 5 50.91 -4.57 -5.92
C LEU A 5 49.75 -3.82 -5.21
N LEU A 6 49.21 -4.20 -4.05
CA LEU A 6 49.36 -5.34 -3.13
C LEU A 6 48.23 -5.17 -2.09
N THR A 7 47.70 -6.29 -1.60
CA THR A 7 46.86 -6.46 -0.40
C THR A 7 47.54 -5.91 0.88
N THR A 8 46.78 -5.56 1.93
CA THR A 8 46.91 -6.07 3.34
C THR A 8 46.40 -5.10 4.43
N ILE A 9 45.35 -5.56 5.14
CA ILE A 9 45.03 -5.56 6.59
C ILE A 9 45.46 -4.36 7.46
N ILE A 10 44.46 -3.72 8.07
CA ILE A 10 44.60 -2.76 9.18
C ILE A 10 44.46 -3.49 10.51
N ALA A 11 45.50 -3.42 11.32
CA ALA A 11 45.44 -3.65 12.77
C ALA A 11 46.21 -2.50 13.44
N SER A 12 45.55 -1.73 14.29
CA SER A 12 46.18 -0.98 15.40
C SER A 12 45.12 -0.48 16.38
N LEU A 13 45.23 -1.01 17.60
CA LEU A 13 44.60 -0.56 18.85
C LEU A 13 45.32 0.68 19.42
N LEU A 14 44.79 1.17 20.57
CA LEU A 14 45.47 1.92 21.65
C LEU A 14 45.49 3.47 21.45
N ILE A 15 45.21 4.38 22.40
CA ILE A 15 45.40 4.47 23.88
C ILE A 15 44.49 5.62 24.44
N LEU A 16 43.93 5.49 25.66
CA LEU A 16 43.40 6.59 26.52
C LEU A 16 44.47 7.00 27.56
N PRO A 17 44.60 8.28 28.00
CA PRO A 17 44.08 8.65 29.34
C PRO A 17 43.73 10.14 29.66
N PHE A 18 42.77 10.30 30.59
CA PHE A 18 42.55 11.26 31.71
C PHE A 18 42.97 12.76 31.68
N GLY A 19 42.06 13.64 32.12
CA GLY A 19 42.44 14.92 32.76
C GLY A 19 41.34 15.97 33.04
N THR A 20 40.96 16.11 34.31
CA THR A 20 40.54 17.32 35.07
C THR A 20 39.19 18.05 34.83
N VAL A 21 38.54 18.32 35.97
CA VAL A 21 37.30 19.10 36.18
C VAL A 21 37.61 20.60 36.25
N ALA A 22 36.79 21.45 35.59
CA ALA A 22 36.62 22.85 35.95
C ALA A 22 35.24 23.34 35.47
N MET A 23 34.40 23.78 36.43
CA MET A 23 33.19 24.55 36.14
C MET A 23 33.56 26.02 35.96
N ALA A 24 33.15 26.64 34.85
CA ALA A 24 33.08 28.09 34.71
C ALA A 24 31.92 28.46 33.77
N ASP A 25 31.17 29.46 34.20
CA ASP A 25 30.01 30.08 33.56
C ASP A 25 30.44 31.01 32.40
N MET A 26 29.47 31.37 31.55
CA MET A 26 29.46 32.42 30.50
C MET A 26 29.76 32.05 29.04
N THR A 27 28.65 32.02 28.29
CA THR A 27 28.40 32.58 26.93
C THR A 27 29.35 32.18 25.79
N GLU A 28 28.87 31.28 24.92
CA GLU A 28 29.41 31.10 23.58
C GLU A 28 28.28 31.08 22.53
N ALA A 29 28.60 31.63 21.35
CA ALA A 29 27.73 31.92 20.21
C ALA A 29 27.05 30.68 19.62
N PRO A 30 26.01 30.82 18.77
CA PRO A 30 25.35 29.65 18.18
C PRO A 30 26.28 28.97 17.17
N ASP A 31 26.91 27.88 17.60
CA ASP A 31 27.61 26.96 16.73
C ASP A 31 26.55 26.15 15.97
N THR A 32 26.53 26.34 14.66
CA THR A 32 25.71 25.58 13.71
C THR A 32 26.33 24.19 13.60
N GLN A 33 25.98 23.30 14.53
CA GLN A 33 26.29 21.89 14.42
C GLN A 33 25.04 21.19 13.90
N ALA A 34 25.16 20.66 12.67
CA ALA A 34 24.19 19.77 12.08
C ALA A 34 23.84 18.67 13.09
N GLU A 35 22.56 18.60 13.46
CA GLU A 35 22.03 17.54 14.31
C GLU A 35 22.34 16.20 13.64
N GLN A 36 23.30 15.50 14.22
CA GLN A 36 23.48 14.09 13.97
C GLN A 36 22.25 13.40 14.55
N LEU A 37 21.27 13.13 13.68
CA LEU A 37 20.09 12.37 14.03
C LEU A 37 20.54 11.00 14.56
N ASP A 38 20.47 10.86 15.88
CA ASP A 38 20.61 9.58 16.57
C ASP A 38 19.52 8.66 16.02
N TYR A 39 19.91 7.64 15.26
CA TYR A 39 18.96 6.69 14.71
C TYR A 39 18.37 5.89 15.86
N ALA A 40 17.18 6.29 16.30
CA ALA A 40 16.36 5.52 17.24
C ALA A 40 15.39 4.63 16.43
N PRO A 41 15.46 3.30 16.56
CA PRO A 41 14.42 2.42 16.03
C PRO A 41 13.06 2.86 16.58
N GLY A 42 12.12 3.21 15.69
CA GLY A 42 10.79 3.73 16.05
C GLY A 42 10.58 5.24 15.83
N ASN A 43 11.63 6.01 15.52
CA ASN A 43 11.51 7.43 15.10
C ASN A 43 11.55 7.63 13.58
N VAL A 44 11.61 6.54 12.81
CA VAL A 44 11.34 6.57 11.38
C VAL A 44 9.81 6.51 11.24
N PRO A 45 9.14 7.50 10.65
CA PRO A 45 7.72 7.37 10.33
C PRO A 45 7.54 6.08 9.53
N ALA A 46 6.70 5.16 10.01
CA ALA A 46 6.22 4.03 9.20
C ALA A 46 5.18 4.50 8.17
N GLU A 47 5.36 5.70 7.63
CA GLU A 47 4.43 6.29 6.67
C GLU A 47 4.91 5.93 5.27
N THR A 48 4.47 4.77 4.77
CA THR A 48 4.09 4.72 3.35
C THR A 48 3.13 5.87 3.10
N GLY A 49 3.35 6.67 2.05
CA GLY A 49 2.47 7.81 1.79
C GLY A 49 1.03 7.32 1.69
N ALA A 50 0.06 8.16 2.09
CA ALA A 50 -1.38 7.85 2.02
C ALA A 50 -1.83 7.27 0.66
N LEU A 51 -1.10 7.61 -0.39
CA LEU A 51 -1.38 7.14 -1.74
C LEU A 51 -0.74 5.80 -2.06
N ASP A 52 0.45 5.53 -1.52
CA ASP A 52 1.10 4.23 -1.63
C ASP A 52 0.25 3.17 -0.92
N SER A 53 -0.29 3.50 0.27
CA SER A 53 -1.19 2.59 0.99
C SER A 53 -2.50 2.37 0.23
N MET A 54 -3.08 3.40 -0.40
CA MET A 54 -4.36 3.28 -1.10
C MET A 54 -4.26 2.78 -2.54
N THR A 55 -3.06 2.59 -3.09
CA THR A 55 -2.86 2.12 -4.47
C THR A 55 -3.58 0.79 -4.76
N PRO A 56 -3.50 -0.24 -3.89
CA PRO A 56 -4.23 -1.49 -4.10
C PRO A 56 -5.74 -1.32 -4.27
N ALA A 57 -6.36 -0.56 -3.37
CA ALA A 57 -7.80 -0.33 -3.39
C ALA A 57 -8.23 0.51 -4.60
N LEU A 58 -7.46 1.56 -4.92
CA LEU A 58 -7.73 2.42 -6.06
C LEU A 58 -7.61 1.65 -7.38
N HIS A 59 -6.55 0.86 -7.56
CA HIS A 59 -6.33 0.08 -8.78
C HIS A 59 -7.45 -0.93 -8.98
N ALA A 60 -7.77 -1.70 -7.95
CA ALA A 60 -8.82 -2.70 -7.98
C ALA A 60 -10.20 -2.11 -8.31
N ALA A 61 -10.53 -0.95 -7.72
CA ALA A 61 -11.80 -0.27 -7.97
C ALA A 61 -11.91 0.25 -9.40
N ILE A 62 -10.85 0.85 -9.95
CA ILE A 62 -10.84 1.31 -11.35
C ILE A 62 -11.02 0.12 -12.30
N LEU A 63 -10.32 -1.00 -12.07
CA LEU A 63 -10.47 -2.21 -12.88
C LEU A 63 -11.89 -2.77 -12.83
N ALA A 64 -12.48 -2.84 -11.63
CA ALA A 64 -13.86 -3.29 -11.47
C ALA A 64 -14.84 -2.38 -12.23
N MET A 65 -14.68 -1.06 -12.11
CA MET A 65 -15.52 -0.09 -12.82
C MET A 65 -15.37 -0.20 -14.34
N VAL A 66 -14.15 -0.36 -14.86
CA VAL A 66 -13.90 -0.56 -16.30
C VAL A 66 -14.58 -1.85 -16.78
N ASN A 67 -14.40 -2.96 -16.05
CA ASN A 67 -14.99 -4.26 -16.40
C ASN A 67 -16.51 -4.24 -16.37
N LEU A 68 -17.12 -3.54 -15.41
CA LEU A 68 -18.56 -3.43 -15.25
C LEU A 68 -19.18 -2.30 -16.08
N GLY A 69 -18.38 -1.47 -16.74
CA GLY A 69 -18.84 -0.32 -17.50
C GLY A 69 -19.46 0.80 -16.64
N GLN A 70 -18.98 0.95 -15.40
CA GLN A 70 -19.47 1.94 -14.44
C GLN A 70 -18.68 3.26 -14.52
N ARG A 71 -19.39 4.39 -14.42
CA ARG A 71 -18.77 5.72 -14.34
C ARG A 71 -18.57 6.22 -12.91
N GLU A 72 -19.31 5.68 -11.96
CA GLU A 72 -19.21 6.00 -10.53
C GLU A 72 -19.16 4.69 -9.75
N LEU A 73 -18.30 4.62 -8.73
CA LEU A 73 -18.16 3.41 -7.92
C LEU A 73 -19.39 3.25 -7.01
N ASP A 74 -20.15 2.17 -7.20
CA ASP A 74 -21.29 1.81 -6.36
C ASP A 74 -21.01 0.54 -5.56
N LEU A 75 -20.43 0.71 -4.36
CA LEU A 75 -20.17 -0.40 -3.44
C LEU A 75 -21.44 -0.92 -2.72
N SER A 76 -22.61 -0.34 -2.99
CA SER A 76 -23.89 -0.89 -2.51
C SER A 76 -24.42 -2.01 -3.41
N ASP A 77 -23.96 -2.08 -4.66
CA ASP A 77 -24.15 -3.22 -5.55
C ASP A 77 -23.19 -4.36 -5.12
N PRO A 78 -23.70 -5.52 -4.67
CA PRO A 78 -22.87 -6.64 -4.25
C PRO A 78 -21.89 -7.12 -5.33
N VAL A 79 -22.24 -7.02 -6.62
CA VAL A 79 -21.34 -7.44 -7.70
C VAL A 79 -20.16 -6.48 -7.80
N ALA A 80 -20.41 -5.17 -7.83
CA ALA A 80 -19.35 -4.17 -7.87
C ALA A 80 -18.46 -4.19 -6.62
N ALA A 81 -19.07 -4.38 -5.45
CA ALA A 81 -18.37 -4.54 -4.17
C ALA A 81 -17.40 -5.72 -4.18
N TRP A 82 -17.89 -6.90 -4.56
CA TRP A 82 -17.07 -8.12 -4.61
C TRP A 82 -16.08 -8.13 -5.76
N GLU A 83 -16.41 -7.56 -6.92
CA GLU A 83 -15.47 -7.42 -8.04
C GLU A 83 -14.28 -6.56 -7.63
N THR A 84 -14.54 -5.44 -6.95
CA THR A 84 -13.50 -4.55 -6.43
C THR A 84 -12.63 -5.27 -5.40
N LEU A 85 -13.25 -5.93 -4.42
CA LEU A 85 -12.49 -6.65 -3.39
C LEU A 85 -11.69 -7.81 -4.00
N TYR A 86 -12.30 -8.60 -4.90
CA TYR A 86 -11.62 -9.69 -5.61
C TYR A 86 -10.41 -9.19 -6.40
N ASN A 87 -10.54 -8.10 -7.16
CA ASN A 87 -9.40 -7.52 -7.89
C ASN A 87 -8.29 -7.10 -6.92
N MET A 88 -8.64 -6.53 -5.77
CA MET A 88 -7.66 -6.12 -4.76
C MET A 88 -6.93 -7.33 -4.18
N LEU A 89 -7.66 -8.37 -3.78
CA LEU A 89 -7.10 -9.60 -3.20
C LEU A 89 -6.28 -10.40 -4.22
N SER A 90 -6.77 -10.52 -5.45
CA SER A 90 -6.12 -11.31 -6.49
C SER A 90 -4.80 -10.71 -6.94
N LEU A 91 -4.68 -9.38 -6.96
CA LEU A 91 -3.46 -8.69 -7.38
C LEU A 91 -2.49 -8.49 -6.21
N TYR A 92 -2.99 -8.00 -5.07
CA TYR A 92 -2.14 -7.55 -3.96
C TYR A 92 -2.13 -8.51 -2.77
N GLY A 93 -3.15 -9.36 -2.61
CA GLY A 93 -3.21 -10.33 -1.52
C GLY A 93 -2.10 -11.38 -1.58
N GLN A 94 -1.53 -11.63 -2.76
CA GLN A 94 -0.37 -12.51 -2.95
C GLN A 94 0.90 -12.02 -2.22
N MET A 95 0.94 -10.73 -1.88
CA MET A 95 2.06 -10.10 -1.16
C MET A 95 1.83 -10.05 0.35
N ASP A 96 0.64 -10.44 0.85
CA ASP A 96 0.37 -10.49 2.28
C ASP A 96 1.07 -11.70 2.90
N ASP A 97 1.82 -11.49 3.98
CA ASP A 97 2.57 -12.55 4.68
C ASP A 97 1.66 -13.64 5.27
N ARG A 98 0.35 -13.36 5.42
CA ARG A 98 -0.66 -14.31 5.89
C ARG A 98 -1.29 -15.12 4.75
N SER A 99 -0.90 -14.84 3.50
CA SER A 99 -1.39 -15.57 2.35
C SER A 99 -0.66 -16.90 2.18
N GLU A 100 -1.41 -17.92 1.78
CA GLU A 100 -0.87 -19.24 1.46
C GLU A 100 -1.36 -19.67 0.07
N TYR A 101 -0.69 -20.66 -0.50
CA TYR A 101 -1.15 -21.32 -1.71
C TYR A 101 -1.57 -22.75 -1.41
N LEU A 102 -2.79 -23.11 -1.82
CA LEU A 102 -3.27 -24.47 -1.86
C LEU A 102 -3.51 -24.83 -3.33
N ASP A 103 -2.66 -25.70 -3.86
CA ASP A 103 -2.57 -25.98 -5.30
C ASP A 103 -2.29 -24.70 -6.10
N GLU A 104 -3.24 -24.25 -6.93
CA GLU A 104 -3.13 -23.04 -7.77
C GLU A 104 -3.94 -21.86 -7.21
N GLU A 105 -4.53 -22.01 -6.03
CA GLU A 105 -5.42 -21.01 -5.43
C GLU A 105 -4.73 -20.29 -4.28
N LEU A 106 -4.90 -18.96 -4.26
CA LEU A 106 -4.50 -18.14 -3.14
C LEU A 106 -5.53 -18.31 -2.02
N VAL A 107 -5.04 -18.68 -0.84
CA VAL A 107 -5.79 -18.84 0.38
C VAL A 107 -5.53 -17.62 1.27
N LEU A 108 -6.59 -16.90 1.61
CA LEU A 108 -6.54 -15.74 2.49
C LEU A 108 -7.49 -15.95 3.67
N PRO A 109 -7.01 -15.86 4.93
CA PRO A 109 -7.87 -15.89 6.10
C PRO A 109 -8.98 -14.83 6.03
N SER A 110 -10.15 -15.11 6.60
CA SER A 110 -11.27 -14.15 6.68
C SER A 110 -10.84 -12.81 7.28
N GLU A 111 -10.01 -12.84 8.32
CA GLU A 111 -9.39 -11.66 8.93
C GLU A 111 -8.67 -10.80 7.88
N THR A 112 -7.76 -11.40 7.12
CA THR A 112 -7.01 -10.72 6.08
C THR A 112 -7.93 -10.11 5.04
N VAL A 113 -8.95 -10.85 4.60
CA VAL A 113 -9.93 -10.30 3.63
C VAL A 113 -10.69 -9.11 4.21
N MET A 114 -11.04 -9.13 5.50
CA MET A 114 -11.68 -7.98 6.16
C MET A 114 -10.74 -6.77 6.29
N ASP A 115 -9.45 -6.99 6.54
CA ASP A 115 -8.46 -5.91 6.55
C ASP A 115 -8.39 -5.23 5.18
N TYR A 116 -8.33 -6.00 4.08
CA TYR A 116 -8.36 -5.45 2.72
C TYR A 116 -9.67 -4.71 2.44
N ALA A 117 -10.80 -5.30 2.82
CA ALA A 117 -12.12 -4.70 2.66
C ALA A 117 -12.26 -3.35 3.38
N SER A 118 -11.50 -3.11 4.44
CA SER A 118 -11.55 -1.85 5.21
C SER A 118 -11.15 -0.61 4.41
N ALA A 119 -10.43 -0.75 3.29
CA ALA A 119 -10.15 0.34 2.36
C ALA A 119 -11.36 0.75 1.49
N LEU A 120 -12.37 -0.11 1.41
CA LEU A 120 -13.53 0.04 0.54
C LEU A 120 -14.80 0.35 1.33
N PHE A 121 -14.97 -0.32 2.48
CA PHE A 121 -16.20 -0.22 3.27
C PHE A 121 -15.96 0.49 4.59
N THR A 122 -16.93 1.29 5.00
CA THR A 122 -16.93 1.93 6.32
C THR A 122 -17.56 0.99 7.35
N GLY A 123 -16.86 0.76 8.47
CA GLY A 123 -17.35 -0.05 9.59
C GLY A 123 -17.00 -1.54 9.54
N THR A 124 -17.59 -2.30 10.46
CA THR A 124 -17.26 -3.72 10.72
C THR A 124 -18.39 -4.68 10.33
N ALA A 125 -19.30 -4.23 9.47
CA ALA A 125 -20.37 -5.09 8.99
C ALA A 125 -19.78 -6.30 8.23
N PRO A 126 -20.38 -7.50 8.37
CA PRO A 126 -19.93 -8.65 7.59
C PRO A 126 -20.12 -8.35 6.10
N LEU A 127 -19.20 -8.85 5.28
CA LEU A 127 -19.35 -8.81 3.83
C LEU A 127 -20.67 -9.51 3.42
N SER A 128 -21.31 -8.98 2.39
CA SER A 128 -22.45 -9.65 1.77
C SER A 128 -22.00 -11.02 1.22
N PRO A 129 -22.91 -11.98 1.01
CA PRO A 129 -22.55 -13.25 0.36
C PRO A 129 -21.91 -13.00 -1.02
N ILE A 130 -20.92 -13.83 -1.39
CA ILE A 130 -20.28 -13.79 -2.70
C ILE A 130 -21.35 -13.98 -3.79
N PRO A 131 -21.48 -13.06 -4.76
CA PRO A 131 -22.40 -13.19 -5.88
C PRO A 131 -22.04 -14.38 -6.77
N GLU A 132 -23.04 -15.02 -7.36
CA GLU A 132 -22.86 -16.13 -8.30
C GLU A 132 -21.95 -15.75 -9.49
N ALA A 133 -21.93 -14.48 -9.90
CA ALA A 133 -21.09 -13.98 -10.98
C ALA A 133 -19.57 -14.02 -10.69
N LEU A 134 -19.16 -14.37 -9.46
CA LEU A 134 -17.77 -14.53 -9.06
C LEU A 134 -17.45 -15.95 -8.58
N SER A 135 -18.42 -16.88 -8.60
CA SER A 135 -18.26 -18.23 -8.05
C SER A 135 -17.21 -19.08 -8.77
N ASP A 136 -16.81 -18.66 -9.98
CA ASP A 136 -15.77 -19.28 -10.79
C ASP A 136 -14.35 -18.93 -10.36
N ARG A 137 -14.16 -17.86 -9.57
CA ARG A 137 -12.84 -17.30 -9.23
C ARG A 137 -12.63 -16.98 -7.76
N ILE A 138 -13.67 -16.94 -6.94
CA ILE A 138 -13.56 -16.81 -5.49
C ILE A 138 -14.64 -17.62 -4.76
N ARG A 139 -14.24 -18.28 -3.68
CA ARG A 139 -15.15 -18.97 -2.77
C ARG A 139 -14.70 -18.82 -1.32
N TYR A 140 -15.62 -19.10 -0.41
CA TYR A 140 -15.34 -19.21 1.02
C TYR A 140 -15.33 -20.68 1.46
N ASP A 141 -14.28 -21.09 2.19
CA ASP A 141 -14.22 -22.39 2.87
C ASP A 141 -14.39 -22.20 4.38
N GLY A 142 -15.55 -22.59 4.90
CA GLY A 142 -15.89 -22.45 6.32
C GLY A 142 -15.14 -23.40 7.26
N LYS A 143 -14.39 -24.40 6.76
CA LYS A 143 -13.51 -25.23 7.61
C LYS A 143 -12.18 -24.54 7.88
N LEU A 144 -11.69 -23.82 6.88
CA LEU A 144 -10.46 -23.04 6.96
C LEU A 144 -10.71 -21.61 7.47
N ASP A 145 -11.97 -21.18 7.48
CA ASP A 145 -12.35 -19.78 7.68
C ASP A 145 -11.53 -18.85 6.78
N SER A 146 -11.49 -19.20 5.49
CA SER A 146 -10.63 -18.56 4.50
C SER A 146 -11.34 -18.44 3.15
N TYR A 147 -10.91 -17.45 2.37
CA TYR A 147 -11.28 -17.27 0.97
C TYR A 147 -10.23 -17.93 0.10
N LEU A 148 -10.69 -18.64 -0.93
CA LEU A 148 -9.85 -19.27 -1.93
C LEU A 148 -10.17 -18.60 -3.26
N LEU A 149 -9.16 -18.06 -3.93
CA LEU A 149 -9.33 -17.35 -5.19
C LEU A 149 -8.28 -17.73 -6.23
N THR A 150 -8.68 -17.60 -7.49
CA THR A 150 -7.76 -17.62 -8.64
C THR A 150 -7.14 -16.25 -8.81
N CYS A 151 -5.81 -16.16 -8.89
CA CYS A 151 -5.12 -14.89 -9.03
C CYS A 151 -5.06 -14.41 -10.48
N GLY A 152 -5.23 -13.10 -10.66
CA GLY A 152 -4.94 -12.40 -11.90
C GLY A 152 -3.49 -11.92 -11.97
N ASP A 153 -3.18 -11.18 -13.03
CA ASP A 153 -1.89 -10.52 -13.26
C ASP A 153 -2.15 -9.01 -13.46
N ASP A 154 -1.46 -8.16 -12.70
CA ASP A 154 -1.54 -6.69 -12.79
C ASP A 154 -0.45 -6.06 -13.66
N SER A 155 0.47 -6.85 -14.21
CA SER A 155 1.66 -6.36 -14.92
C SER A 155 1.39 -5.62 -16.23
N LEU A 156 0.12 -5.50 -16.62
CA LEU A 156 -0.30 -4.92 -17.89
C LEU A 156 -0.85 -3.49 -17.76
N ALA A 157 -1.22 -3.03 -16.56
CA ALA A 157 -1.79 -1.70 -16.37
C ALA A 157 -1.22 -1.01 -15.13
N GLU A 158 -1.04 0.31 -15.22
CA GLU A 158 -0.47 1.12 -14.14
C GLU A 158 -1.31 2.37 -13.89
N ILE A 159 -1.40 2.78 -12.62
CA ILE A 159 -1.94 4.09 -12.24
C ILE A 159 -0.88 5.16 -12.45
N GLN A 160 -1.18 6.13 -13.32
CA GLN A 160 -0.40 7.35 -13.48
C GLN A 160 -1.15 8.54 -12.89
N LEU A 161 -0.52 9.19 -11.91
CA LEU A 161 -1.11 10.29 -11.16
C LEU A 161 -0.81 11.62 -11.84
N THR A 162 -1.83 12.48 -11.94
CA THR A 162 -1.72 13.83 -12.49
C THR A 162 -1.78 14.90 -11.41
N SER A 163 -2.58 14.68 -10.36
CA SER A 163 -2.71 15.63 -9.26
C SER A 163 -3.06 14.94 -7.95
N ILE A 164 -2.52 15.47 -6.85
CA ILE A 164 -2.82 15.05 -5.47
C ILE A 164 -3.10 16.31 -4.66
N ARG A 165 -4.20 16.33 -3.92
CA ARG A 165 -4.61 17.46 -3.06
C ARG A 165 -5.14 16.92 -1.73
N GLU A 166 -4.58 17.37 -0.61
CA GLU A 166 -5.12 17.07 0.72
C GLU A 166 -5.82 18.31 1.28
N LEU A 167 -7.08 18.17 1.70
CA LEU A 167 -7.86 19.25 2.29
C LEU A 167 -8.69 18.72 3.47
N GLY A 168 -8.42 19.23 4.68
CA GLY A 168 -9.25 18.95 5.85
C GLY A 168 -9.37 17.47 6.22
N GLY A 169 -8.32 16.67 5.98
CA GLY A 169 -8.32 15.22 6.25
C GLY A 169 -8.93 14.35 5.15
N SER A 170 -9.36 14.96 4.03
CA SER A 170 -9.72 14.29 2.79
C SER A 170 -8.58 14.40 1.78
N LEU A 171 -8.30 13.31 1.06
CA LEU A 171 -7.32 13.25 -0.01
C LEU A 171 -8.05 13.13 -1.35
N SER A 172 -7.77 14.02 -2.30
CA SER A 172 -8.31 14.00 -3.65
C SER A 172 -7.21 13.76 -4.67
N VAL A 173 -7.47 12.87 -5.62
CA VAL A 173 -6.47 12.38 -6.57
C VAL A 173 -7.07 12.31 -7.97
N ASP A 174 -6.34 12.84 -8.94
CA ASP A 174 -6.65 12.76 -10.36
C ASP A 174 -5.56 11.96 -11.07
N GLY A 175 -5.94 11.09 -12.00
CA GLY A 175 -4.99 10.27 -12.71
C GLY A 175 -5.59 9.50 -13.89
N SER A 176 -4.84 8.51 -14.36
CA SER A 176 -5.25 7.60 -15.42
C SER A 176 -4.75 6.19 -15.15
N LEU A 177 -5.57 5.20 -15.47
CA LEU A 177 -5.10 3.83 -15.67
C LEU A 177 -4.55 3.73 -17.10
N VAL A 178 -3.31 3.30 -17.25
CA VAL A 178 -2.59 3.25 -18.53
C VAL A 178 -2.21 1.81 -18.85
N TYR A 179 -2.48 1.37 -20.07
CA TYR A 179 -2.05 0.08 -20.58
C TYR A 179 -0.58 0.14 -20.96
N LEU A 180 0.25 -0.68 -20.31
CA LEU A 180 1.70 -0.59 -20.43
C LEU A 180 2.24 -1.06 -21.79
N VAL A 181 1.48 -1.88 -22.52
CA VAL A 181 1.93 -2.45 -23.80
C VAL A 181 2.02 -1.38 -24.90
N ASP A 182 1.09 -0.43 -24.94
CA ASP A 182 1.05 0.61 -25.97
C ASP A 182 0.96 2.05 -25.43
N GLY A 183 0.89 2.22 -24.11
CA GLY A 183 0.79 3.51 -23.43
C GLY A 183 -0.58 4.18 -23.55
N SER A 184 -1.61 3.48 -24.03
CA SER A 184 -2.95 4.03 -24.12
C SER A 184 -3.60 4.20 -22.75
N SER A 185 -4.41 5.25 -22.60
CA SER A 185 -5.23 5.43 -21.40
C SER A 185 -6.45 4.53 -21.47
N LEU A 186 -6.57 3.64 -20.48
CA LEU A 186 -7.72 2.75 -20.30
C LEU A 186 -8.89 3.50 -19.65
N ALA A 187 -8.60 4.34 -18.65
CA ALA A 187 -9.58 5.19 -17.98
C ALA A 187 -8.90 6.40 -17.34
N GLN A 188 -9.54 7.57 -17.39
CA GLN A 188 -9.20 8.69 -16.51
C GLN A 188 -10.04 8.60 -15.25
N PHE A 189 -9.50 8.99 -14.10
CA PHE A 189 -10.24 8.89 -12.84
C PHE A 189 -10.06 10.12 -11.96
N HIS A 190 -11.06 10.32 -11.10
CA HIS A 190 -11.03 11.20 -9.95
C HIS A 190 -11.45 10.43 -8.70
N ALA A 191 -10.57 10.36 -7.71
CA ALA A 191 -10.77 9.64 -6.46
C ALA A 191 -10.75 10.59 -5.25
N GLN A 192 -11.58 10.28 -4.25
CA GLN A 192 -11.57 10.93 -2.95
C GLN A 192 -11.47 9.87 -1.84
N PHE A 193 -10.65 10.17 -0.85
CA PHE A 193 -10.42 9.32 0.31
C PHE A 193 -10.66 10.09 1.60
N ALA A 194 -11.18 9.41 2.61
CA ALA A 194 -11.26 9.95 3.96
C ALA A 194 -10.37 9.14 4.90
N ARG A 195 -9.74 9.80 5.88
CA ARG A 195 -8.98 9.09 6.92
C ARG A 195 -9.88 8.14 7.69
N GLN A 196 -9.37 6.94 7.93
CA GLN A 196 -10.05 5.91 8.72
C GLN A 196 -9.01 5.12 9.52
N ASP A 197 -9.38 4.70 10.72
CA ASP A 197 -8.55 3.82 11.54
C ASP A 197 -8.68 2.38 11.01
N ASN A 198 -7.83 2.06 10.03
CA ASN A 198 -7.76 0.77 9.37
C ASN A 198 -6.33 0.50 8.86
N MET A 199 -6.08 -0.67 8.28
CA MET A 199 -4.76 -1.08 7.79
C MET A 199 -4.14 -0.10 6.76
N PHE A 200 -4.96 0.63 6.01
CA PHE A 200 -4.53 1.54 4.95
C PHE A 200 -4.50 3.02 5.36
N GLY A 201 -5.03 3.36 6.54
CA GLY A 201 -5.20 4.71 7.05
C GLY A 201 -6.32 5.54 6.39
N TYR A 202 -6.96 5.01 5.35
CA TYR A 202 -7.94 5.70 4.52
C TYR A 202 -9.01 4.73 3.98
N VAL A 203 -10.12 5.29 3.51
CA VAL A 203 -11.19 4.60 2.80
C VAL A 203 -11.57 5.38 1.55
N ILE A 204 -11.91 4.68 0.46
CA ILE A 204 -12.50 5.31 -0.74
C ILE A 204 -13.88 5.85 -0.39
N THR A 205 -14.10 7.15 -0.57
CA THR A 205 -15.42 7.78 -0.35
C THR A 205 -16.11 8.16 -1.66
N ASN A 206 -15.32 8.39 -2.71
CA ASN A 206 -15.85 8.66 -4.04
C ASN A 206 -14.81 8.25 -5.09
N LEU A 207 -15.26 7.65 -6.18
CA LEU A 207 -14.43 7.37 -7.35
C LEU A 207 -15.29 7.48 -8.60
N THR A 208 -14.81 8.26 -9.57
CA THR A 208 -15.48 8.44 -10.86
C THR A 208 -14.51 8.28 -12.02
N LEU A 209 -15.01 7.79 -13.17
CA LEU A 209 -14.27 7.67 -14.42
C LEU A 209 -14.71 8.72 -15.46
N GLY A 210 -13.73 9.24 -16.20
CA GLY A 210 -13.85 10.23 -17.28
C GLY A 210 -14.37 9.65 -18.59
#